data_AF-A0A9W5QEF0-F1
#
_entry.id   AF-A0A9W5QEF0-F1
#
_cell.length_a   1.000
_cell.length_b   1.000
_cell.length_c   1.000
_cell.angle_alpha   90.00
_cell.angle_beta   90.00
_cell.angle_gamma   90.00
#
_symmetry.space_group_name_H-M   'P 1'
#
loop_
_entity.id
_entity.type
_entity.pdbx_description
1 polymer ?
#
loop_
_entity_poly.entity_id
_entity_poly.type
_entity_poly.pdbx_seq_one_letter_code
_entity_poly.pdbx_strand_id
1 'polypeptide(L)'
;MTNEQSIVKVDRLTKRIGSKTLVQNISFEVKKGEVVGLLGPNGAGKTTLMRMMVGMIRMTEGEVWIDGQSVKQQFEKTAAKIGAVIETPEFYPFLSGYENLTYFGRMNGNVTEERIDEVVKLLGMGQVIDRKVKAYSLGMRQRLGIAQALIHDPDVLILDEPTNGLDPSGIHEMRMYIKKLHMNKEKLYLYQVTYFQKLN
;
A
#
# COMPACT_ATOMS: atom_id res chain seq x y z
N MET A 1 29.88 0.54 11.68
CA MET A 1 29.18 0.27 10.41
C MET A 1 27.85 -0.37 10.78
N THR A 2 26.77 0.42 10.86
CA THR A 2 25.43 -0.13 11.11
C THR A 2 25.02 -0.90 9.86
N ASN A 3 24.87 -2.21 10.01
CA ASN A 3 24.37 -3.09 8.97
C ASN A 3 22.91 -2.70 8.71
N GLU A 4 22.65 -1.84 7.71
CA GLU A 4 21.29 -1.38 7.40
C GLU A 4 20.47 -2.56 6.85
N GLN A 5 19.74 -3.21 7.74
CA GLN A 5 18.90 -4.36 7.43
C GLN A 5 17.76 -3.93 6.48
N SER A 6 17.62 -4.63 5.35
CA SER A 6 16.53 -4.42 4.40
C SER A 6 15.18 -4.75 5.04
N ILE A 7 14.21 -3.86 4.93
CA ILE A 7 12.84 -4.09 5.40
C ILE A 7 12.02 -4.88 4.38
N VAL A 8 12.37 -4.80 3.10
CA VAL A 8 11.82 -5.65 2.05
C VAL A 8 12.98 -6.26 1.27
N LYS A 9 12.91 -7.57 1.06
CA LYS A 9 13.82 -8.31 0.18
C LYS A 9 13.01 -9.16 -0.77
N VAL A 10 13.33 -9.06 -2.05
CA VAL A 10 12.75 -9.87 -3.11
C VAL A 10 13.90 -10.62 -3.78
N ASP A 11 13.83 -11.95 -3.83
CA ASP A 11 14.85 -12.79 -4.47
C ASP A 11 14.25 -13.66 -5.58
N ARG A 12 14.69 -13.42 -6.81
CA ARG A 12 14.42 -14.21 -8.04
C ARG A 12 12.93 -14.48 -8.26
N LEU A 13 12.11 -13.50 -7.90
CA LEU A 13 10.67 -13.64 -7.88
C LEU A 13 10.12 -13.86 -9.27
N THR A 14 9.39 -14.95 -9.45
CA THR A 14 8.83 -15.36 -10.73
C THR A 14 7.37 -15.77 -10.56
N LYS A 15 6.52 -15.33 -11.48
CA LYS A 15 5.13 -15.75 -11.61
C LYS A 15 4.85 -16.31 -13.00
N ARG A 16 4.45 -17.57 -13.06
CA ARG A 16 3.93 -18.22 -14.26
C ARG A 16 2.47 -18.64 -14.06
N ILE A 17 1.66 -18.48 -15.11
CA ILE A 17 0.27 -18.95 -15.19
C ILE A 17 0.11 -19.66 -16.52
N GLY A 18 -0.08 -20.99 -16.48
CA GLY A 18 -0.02 -21.82 -17.68
C GLY A 18 1.33 -21.65 -18.39
N SER A 19 1.29 -21.32 -19.68
CA SER A 19 2.47 -21.05 -20.50
C SER A 19 2.98 -19.61 -20.42
N LYS A 20 2.27 -18.69 -19.74
CA LYS A 20 2.64 -17.27 -19.68
C LYS A 20 3.46 -16.97 -18.43
N THR A 21 4.58 -16.28 -18.62
CA THR A 21 5.37 -15.68 -17.53
C THR A 21 4.96 -14.23 -17.35
N LEU A 22 4.40 -13.89 -16.19
CA LEU A 22 3.90 -12.54 -15.88
C LEU A 22 4.94 -11.69 -15.16
N VAL A 23 5.82 -12.32 -14.39
CA VAL A 23 6.97 -11.71 -13.70
C VAL A 23 8.10 -12.71 -13.80
N GLN A 24 9.31 -12.28 -14.15
CA GLN A 24 10.45 -13.16 -14.38
C GLN A 24 11.68 -12.68 -13.63
N ASN A 25 12.14 -13.49 -12.68
CA ASN A 25 13.44 -13.37 -12.02
C ASN A 25 13.77 -11.95 -11.49
N ILE A 26 12.82 -11.35 -10.77
CA ILE A 26 13.02 -10.02 -10.16
C ILE A 26 13.70 -10.16 -8.80
N SER A 27 14.80 -9.43 -8.58
CA SER A 27 15.46 -9.31 -7.28
C SER A 27 15.72 -7.85 -6.95
N PHE A 28 15.41 -7.43 -5.72
CA PHE A 28 15.77 -6.13 -5.17
C PHE A 28 15.64 -6.12 -3.66
N GLU A 29 16.28 -5.16 -3.01
CA GLU A 29 16.17 -4.91 -1.58
C GLU A 29 15.79 -3.45 -1.35
N VAL A 30 15.02 -3.21 -0.30
CA VAL A 30 14.56 -1.88 0.09
C VAL A 30 14.76 -1.70 1.58
N LYS A 31 15.27 -0.53 1.97
CA LYS A 31 15.57 -0.18 3.36
C LYS A 31 14.40 0.54 4.03
N LYS A 32 14.40 0.53 5.36
CA LYS A 32 13.43 1.27 6.16
C LYS A 32 13.53 2.76 5.85
N GLY A 33 12.38 3.43 5.72
CA GLY A 33 12.31 4.85 5.39
C GLY A 33 12.42 5.15 3.90
N GLU A 34 12.68 4.20 3.01
CA GLU A 34 12.75 4.49 1.57
C GLU A 34 11.36 4.72 0.96
N VAL A 35 11.36 5.41 -0.18
CA VAL A 35 10.20 5.55 -1.05
C VAL A 35 10.56 5.02 -2.42
N VAL A 36 9.89 3.98 -2.87
CA VAL A 36 10.22 3.27 -4.11
C VAL A 36 9.06 3.33 -5.09
N GLY A 37 9.38 3.73 -6.33
CA GLY A 37 8.45 3.72 -7.45
C GLY A 37 8.69 2.53 -8.37
N LEU A 38 7.68 1.68 -8.60
CA LEU A 38 7.72 0.67 -9.65
C LEU A 38 7.30 1.29 -10.99
N LEU A 39 8.23 1.30 -11.94
CA LEU A 39 8.09 1.91 -13.26
C LEU A 39 7.99 0.84 -14.36
N GLY A 40 7.09 1.07 -15.31
CA GLY A 40 6.94 0.22 -16.50
C GLY A 40 5.59 0.45 -17.19
N PRO A 41 5.42 -0.04 -18.43
CA PRO A 41 4.16 0.07 -19.15
C PRO A 41 3.03 -0.72 -18.46
N ASN A 42 1.79 -0.45 -18.87
CA ASN A 42 0.64 -1.25 -18.44
C ASN A 42 0.83 -2.70 -18.91
N GLY A 43 0.51 -3.66 -18.03
CA GLY A 43 0.74 -5.08 -18.30
C GLY A 43 2.17 -5.58 -18.05
N ALA A 44 3.11 -4.74 -17.61
CA ALA A 44 4.48 -5.15 -17.26
C ALA A 44 4.61 -6.05 -16.02
N GLY A 45 3.49 -6.42 -15.38
CA GLY A 45 3.48 -7.30 -14.21
C GLY A 45 3.66 -6.59 -12.87
N LYS A 46 3.58 -5.25 -12.80
CA LYS A 46 3.75 -4.47 -11.56
C LYS A 46 2.73 -4.86 -10.47
N THR A 47 1.44 -4.91 -10.81
CA THR A 47 0.37 -5.36 -9.91
C THR A 47 0.57 -6.83 -9.51
N THR A 48 1.02 -7.68 -10.44
CA THR A 48 1.34 -9.08 -10.16
C THR A 48 2.49 -9.22 -9.16
N LEU A 49 3.54 -8.41 -9.30
CA LEU A 49 4.65 -8.32 -8.35
C LEU A 49 4.15 -7.89 -6.96
N MET A 50 3.40 -6.80 -6.88
CA MET A 50 2.84 -6.31 -5.61
C MET A 50 1.94 -7.36 -4.94
N ARG A 51 1.05 -8.02 -5.70
CA ARG A 51 0.19 -9.11 -5.19
C ARG A 51 0.99 -10.28 -4.62
N MET A 52 2.14 -10.62 -5.20
CA MET A 52 3.04 -11.63 -4.62
C MET A 52 3.68 -11.14 -3.33
N MET A 53 4.14 -9.88 -3.30
CA MET A 53 4.78 -9.29 -2.13
C MET A 53 3.85 -9.21 -0.91
N VAL A 54 2.56 -8.96 -1.13
CA VAL A 54 1.53 -8.95 -0.07
C VAL A 54 0.93 -10.33 0.21
N GLY A 55 1.39 -11.38 -0.48
CA GLY A 55 0.90 -12.76 -0.30
C GLY A 55 -0.50 -13.04 -0.87
N MET A 56 -1.11 -12.13 -1.63
CA MET A 56 -2.41 -12.33 -2.28
C MET A 56 -2.37 -13.38 -3.39
N ILE A 57 -1.22 -13.56 -4.06
CA ILE A 57 -1.03 -14.64 -5.04
C ILE A 57 0.26 -15.41 -4.76
N ARG A 58 0.22 -16.73 -4.99
CA ARG A 58 1.40 -17.59 -4.83
C ARG A 58 2.48 -17.26 -5.86
N MET A 59 3.72 -17.20 -5.38
CA MET A 59 4.94 -17.16 -6.20
C MET A 59 5.13 -18.52 -6.89
N THR A 60 5.61 -18.53 -8.13
CA THR A 60 6.03 -19.79 -8.79
C THR A 60 7.43 -20.17 -8.35
N GLU A 61 8.35 -19.20 -8.34
CA GLU A 61 9.72 -19.34 -7.85
C GLU A 61 10.11 -18.07 -7.08
N GLY A 62 11.18 -18.17 -6.31
CA GLY A 62 11.69 -17.08 -5.49
C GLY A 62 10.99 -16.96 -4.13
N GLU A 63 11.31 -15.88 -3.44
CA GLU A 63 10.82 -15.60 -2.08
C GLU A 63 10.78 -14.08 -1.85
N VAL A 64 9.89 -13.67 -0.95
CA VAL A 64 9.78 -12.29 -0.47
C VAL A 64 9.91 -12.31 1.05
N TRP A 65 10.73 -11.42 1.59
CA TRP A 65 10.82 -11.18 3.03
C TRP A 65 10.37 -9.77 3.37
N ILE A 66 9.60 -9.66 4.44
CA ILE A 66 9.17 -8.41 5.06
C ILE A 66 9.71 -8.40 6.48
N ASP A 67 10.60 -7.45 6.77
CA ASP A 67 11.30 -7.33 8.05
C ASP A 67 11.86 -8.68 8.55
N GLY A 68 12.61 -9.34 7.66
CA GLY A 68 13.24 -10.65 7.90
C GLY A 68 12.30 -11.87 7.88
N GLN A 69 10.99 -11.68 7.71
CA GLN A 69 10.02 -12.78 7.73
C GLN A 69 9.56 -13.16 6.32
N SER A 70 9.55 -14.45 6.01
CA SER A 70 9.12 -14.95 4.68
C SER A 70 7.62 -14.80 4.51
N VAL A 71 7.19 -14.17 3.41
CA VAL A 71 5.77 -14.03 3.03
C VAL A 71 5.15 -15.40 2.78
N LYS A 72 5.93 -16.35 2.23
CA LYS A 72 5.46 -17.71 1.95
C LYS A 72 5.25 -18.54 3.21
N GLN A 73 6.13 -18.40 4.21
CA GLN A 73 6.16 -19.27 5.38
C GLN A 73 5.48 -18.65 6.62
N GLN A 74 5.41 -17.32 6.69
CA GLN A 74 4.99 -16.56 7.87
C GLN A 74 3.94 -15.50 7.49
N PHE A 75 3.01 -15.88 6.61
CA PHE A 75 2.03 -14.97 6.00
C PHE A 75 1.34 -14.04 7.01
N GLU A 76 0.76 -14.58 8.09
CA GLU A 76 0.05 -13.77 9.10
C GLU A 76 0.93 -12.68 9.72
N LYS A 77 2.19 -13.03 10.05
CA LYS A 77 3.14 -12.08 10.64
C LYS A 77 3.56 -11.01 9.63
N THR A 78 3.77 -11.40 8.37
CA THR A 78 4.08 -10.44 7.31
C THR A 78 2.88 -9.55 6.96
N ALA A 79 1.66 -10.09 6.94
CA ALA A 79 0.45 -9.37 6.62
C ALA A 79 0.14 -8.28 7.66
N ALA A 80 0.35 -8.58 8.95
CA ALA A 80 0.23 -7.60 10.03
C ALA A 80 1.20 -6.41 9.88
N LYS A 81 2.34 -6.59 9.21
CA LYS A 81 3.34 -5.55 8.97
C LYS A 81 3.12 -4.76 7.68
N ILE A 82 2.16 -5.17 6.84
CA ILE A 82 1.92 -4.55 5.54
C ILE A 82 0.56 -3.86 5.54
N GLY A 83 0.56 -2.59 5.15
CA GLY A 83 -0.62 -1.88 4.68
C GLY A 83 -0.62 -1.92 3.17
N ALA A 84 -1.72 -2.32 2.55
CA ALA A 84 -1.77 -2.37 1.10
C ALA A 84 -3.09 -1.84 0.54
N VAL A 85 -2.98 -1.06 -0.54
CA VAL A 85 -4.08 -0.76 -1.45
C VAL A 85 -3.70 -1.41 -2.77
N ILE A 86 -4.22 -2.61 -3.03
CA ILE A 86 -4.05 -3.31 -4.30
C ILE A 86 -5.36 -3.20 -5.04
N GLU A 87 -5.31 -2.70 -6.29
CA GLU A 87 -6.51 -2.35 -7.05
C GLU A 87 -7.38 -1.30 -6.34
N THR A 88 -8.66 -1.22 -6.70
CA THR A 88 -9.58 -0.24 -6.10
C THR A 88 -10.08 -0.76 -4.75
N PRO A 89 -9.93 0.01 -3.66
CA PRO A 89 -10.45 -0.38 -2.36
C PRO A 89 -11.99 -0.41 -2.37
N GLU A 90 -12.56 -1.50 -1.86
CA GLU A 90 -14.00 -1.66 -1.70
C GLU A 90 -14.44 -1.29 -0.27
N PHE A 91 -15.49 -0.48 -0.17
CA PHE A 91 -16.03 0.03 1.08
C PHE A 91 -17.53 -0.22 1.15
N TYR A 92 -18.06 -0.31 2.36
CA TYR A 92 -19.51 -0.32 2.57
C TYR A 92 -20.08 1.06 2.24
N PRO A 93 -20.85 1.21 1.15
CA PRO A 93 -21.21 2.53 0.61
C PRO A 93 -22.24 3.27 1.48
N PHE A 94 -22.98 2.54 2.33
CA PHE A 94 -24.00 3.08 3.23
C PHE A 94 -23.44 3.51 4.58
N LEU A 95 -22.24 3.05 4.93
CA LEU A 95 -21.49 3.47 6.11
C LEU A 95 -20.69 4.75 5.81
N SER A 96 -20.39 5.53 6.85
CA SER A 96 -19.43 6.63 6.79
C SER A 96 -18.01 6.13 6.57
N GLY A 97 -17.09 7.03 6.22
CA GLY A 97 -15.67 6.69 6.19
C GLY A 97 -15.17 6.23 7.57
N TYR A 98 -15.60 6.90 8.64
CA TYR A 98 -15.23 6.54 10.02
C TYR A 98 -15.73 5.15 10.40
N GLU A 99 -16.98 4.83 10.06
CA GLU A 99 -17.59 3.52 10.30
C GLU A 99 -16.88 2.42 9.51
N ASN A 100 -16.47 2.70 8.27
CA ASN A 100 -15.65 1.76 7.48
C ASN A 100 -14.30 1.51 8.17
N LEU A 101 -13.58 2.55 8.59
CA LEU A 101 -12.29 2.39 9.26
C LEU A 101 -12.43 1.63 10.58
N THR A 102 -13.46 1.94 11.38
CA THR A 102 -13.79 1.21 12.60
C THR A 102 -14.06 -0.26 12.32
N TYR A 103 -14.84 -0.56 11.27
CA TYR A 103 -15.17 -1.93 10.89
C TYR A 103 -13.93 -2.73 10.49
N PHE A 104 -13.07 -2.18 9.62
CA PHE A 104 -11.82 -2.84 9.22
C PHE A 104 -10.80 -2.93 10.37
N GLY A 105 -10.74 -1.91 11.24
CA GLY A 105 -9.85 -1.89 12.40
C GLY A 105 -10.13 -3.02 13.40
N ARG A 106 -11.39 -3.45 13.52
CA ARG A 106 -11.77 -4.62 14.34
C ARG A 106 -11.22 -5.94 13.78
N MET A 107 -11.07 -6.05 12.46
CA MET A 107 -10.50 -7.25 11.84
C MET A 107 -8.98 -7.36 12.01
N ASN A 108 -8.30 -6.22 12.20
CA ASN A 108 -6.84 -6.12 12.30
C ASN A 108 -6.33 -6.04 13.75
N GLY A 109 -7.03 -6.64 14.71
CA GLY A 109 -6.58 -6.70 16.11
C GLY A 109 -7.08 -5.57 17.01
N ASN A 110 -8.26 -4.99 16.70
CA ASN A 110 -8.91 -3.93 17.47
C ASN A 110 -8.11 -2.61 17.53
N VAL A 111 -7.98 -1.97 16.38
CA VAL A 111 -7.46 -0.59 16.29
C VAL A 111 -8.30 0.35 17.16
N THR A 112 -7.64 1.23 17.92
CA THR A 112 -8.30 2.19 18.80
C THR A 112 -8.87 3.39 18.02
N GLU A 113 -9.85 4.07 18.61
CA GLU A 113 -10.46 5.27 18.02
C GLU A 113 -9.43 6.39 17.83
N GLU A 114 -8.51 6.56 18.80
CA GLU A 114 -7.44 7.57 18.72
C GLU A 114 -6.54 7.34 17.50
N ARG A 115 -6.27 6.08 17.16
CA ARG A 115 -5.49 5.73 15.98
C ARG A 115 -6.24 6.03 14.69
N ILE A 116 -7.55 5.79 14.66
CA ILE A 116 -8.39 6.14 13.51
C ILE A 116 -8.35 7.67 13.32
N ASP A 117 -8.56 8.44 14.38
CA ASP A 117 -8.52 9.91 14.36
C ASP A 117 -7.18 10.46 13.88
N GLU A 118 -6.07 9.87 14.33
CA GLU A 118 -4.73 10.23 13.88
C GLU A 118 -4.59 10.09 12.36
N VAL A 119 -5.01 8.94 11.80
CA VAL A 119 -4.93 8.66 10.36
C VAL A 119 -5.89 9.55 9.56
N VAL A 120 -7.10 9.80 10.07
CA VAL A 120 -8.08 10.71 9.47
C VAL A 120 -7.51 12.12 9.36
N LYS A 121 -6.84 12.60 10.41
CA LYS A 121 -6.16 13.91 10.43
C LYS A 121 -4.99 13.94 9.46
N LEU A 122 -4.16 12.89 9.45
CA LEU A 122 -2.99 12.76 8.58
C LEU A 122 -3.35 12.86 7.09
N LEU A 123 -4.50 12.29 6.70
CA LEU A 123 -5.00 12.28 5.33
C LEU A 123 -6.00 13.41 5.02
N GLY A 124 -6.15 14.37 5.95
CA GLY A 124 -6.99 15.55 5.74
C GLY A 124 -8.47 15.22 5.56
N MET A 125 -8.97 14.14 6.15
CA MET A 125 -10.33 13.62 5.94
C MET A 125 -11.37 14.13 6.94
N GLY A 126 -10.99 14.91 7.95
CA GLY A 126 -11.88 15.29 9.06
C GLY A 126 -13.21 15.94 8.64
N GLN A 127 -13.24 16.75 7.57
CA GLN A 127 -14.49 17.40 7.10
C GLN A 127 -15.46 16.47 6.36
N VAL A 128 -15.00 15.26 6.00
CA VAL A 128 -15.74 14.33 5.14
C VAL A 128 -15.89 12.94 5.73
N ILE A 129 -15.16 12.61 6.80
CA ILE A 129 -15.06 11.25 7.34
C ILE A 129 -16.42 10.70 7.81
N ASP A 130 -17.29 11.57 8.33
CA ASP A 130 -18.64 11.19 8.79
C ASP A 130 -19.68 11.09 7.67
N ARG A 131 -19.33 11.50 6.44
CA ARG A 131 -20.23 11.35 5.28
C ARG A 131 -20.22 9.90 4.80
N LYS A 132 -21.36 9.43 4.31
CA LYS A 132 -21.49 8.10 3.69
C LYS A 132 -20.57 7.95 2.48
N VAL A 133 -19.89 6.81 2.37
CA VAL A 133 -18.90 6.56 1.31
C VAL A 133 -19.50 6.60 -0.10
N LYS A 134 -20.81 6.31 -0.26
CA LYS A 134 -21.50 6.49 -1.54
C LYS A 134 -21.42 7.90 -2.11
N ALA A 135 -21.23 8.92 -1.26
CA ALA A 135 -21.12 10.32 -1.66
C ALA A 135 -19.67 10.77 -1.93
N TYR A 136 -18.69 9.87 -1.76
CA TYR A 136 -17.29 10.21 -1.92
C TYR A 136 -16.94 10.40 -3.40
N SER A 137 -16.06 11.36 -3.69
CA SER A 137 -15.36 11.40 -4.97
C SER A 137 -14.37 10.24 -5.07
N LEU A 138 -13.82 10.00 -6.26
CA LEU A 138 -12.77 9.00 -6.42
C LEU A 138 -11.54 9.30 -5.55
N GLY A 139 -11.10 10.56 -5.48
CA GLY A 139 -9.99 10.98 -4.62
C GLY A 139 -10.26 10.78 -3.13
N MET A 140 -11.51 10.99 -2.69
CA MET A 140 -11.89 10.69 -1.31
C MET A 140 -11.88 9.19 -1.01
N ARG A 141 -12.31 8.34 -1.96
CA ARG A 141 -12.21 6.88 -1.83
C ARG A 141 -10.76 6.39 -1.81
N GLN A 142 -9.89 6.96 -2.64
CA GLN A 142 -8.46 6.63 -2.64
C GLN A 142 -7.81 6.99 -1.30
N ARG A 143 -8.11 8.18 -0.76
CA ARG A 143 -7.65 8.56 0.59
C ARG A 143 -8.18 7.63 1.67
N LEU A 144 -9.44 7.22 1.61
CA LEU A 144 -10.00 6.24 2.55
C LEU A 144 -9.28 4.88 2.45
N GLY A 145 -8.90 4.46 1.24
CA GLY A 145 -8.07 3.26 1.00
C GLY A 145 -6.74 3.33 1.71
N ILE A 146 -6.04 4.46 1.56
CA ILE A 146 -4.77 4.69 2.25
C ILE A 146 -4.99 4.75 3.76
N ALA A 147 -6.08 5.36 4.22
CA ALA A 147 -6.43 5.38 5.64
C ALA A 147 -6.56 3.95 6.19
N GLN A 148 -7.39 3.13 5.55
CA GLN A 148 -7.57 1.71 5.88
C GLN A 148 -6.26 0.93 5.88
N ALA A 149 -5.36 1.21 4.94
CA ALA A 149 -4.07 0.54 4.90
C ALA A 149 -3.13 0.98 6.05
N LEU A 150 -3.37 2.14 6.69
CA LEU A 150 -2.51 2.71 7.73
C LEU A 150 -3.01 2.50 9.16
N ILE A 151 -4.31 2.24 9.35
CA ILE A 151 -4.94 2.21 10.68
C ILE A 151 -4.32 1.16 11.61
N HIS A 152 -3.86 0.01 11.10
CA HIS A 152 -3.19 -1.03 11.90
C HIS A 152 -1.68 -0.81 12.08
N ASP A 153 -1.20 0.39 11.75
CA ASP A 153 0.18 0.82 11.94
C ASP A 153 1.26 -0.05 11.27
N PRO A 154 1.17 -0.30 9.95
CA PRO A 154 2.11 -1.19 9.26
C PRO A 154 3.53 -0.61 9.16
N ASP A 155 4.52 -1.49 9.02
CA ASP A 155 5.92 -1.13 8.74
C ASP A 155 6.15 -0.78 7.26
N VAL A 156 5.36 -1.38 6.36
CA VAL A 156 5.46 -1.25 4.90
C VAL A 156 4.10 -0.87 4.33
N LEU A 157 4.03 0.22 3.56
CA LEU A 157 2.86 0.61 2.77
C LEU A 157 3.08 0.30 1.29
N ILE A 158 2.18 -0.48 0.67
CA ILE A 158 2.20 -0.81 -0.75
C ILE A 158 0.96 -0.24 -1.43
N LEU A 159 1.13 0.63 -2.43
CA LEU A 159 0.03 1.27 -3.16
C LEU A 159 0.08 0.96 -4.65
N ASP A 160 -0.95 0.30 -5.16
CA ASP A 160 -1.14 0.03 -6.58
C ASP A 160 -1.90 1.19 -7.23
N GLU A 161 -1.22 1.91 -8.13
CA GLU A 161 -1.74 3.07 -8.86
C GLU A 161 -2.57 4.08 -8.02
N PRO A 162 -2.04 4.64 -6.91
CA PRO A 162 -2.82 5.47 -5.97
C PRO A 162 -3.36 6.78 -6.58
N THR A 163 -2.88 7.14 -7.77
CA THR A 163 -3.26 8.36 -8.49
C THR A 163 -4.16 8.10 -9.70
N ASN A 164 -4.52 6.84 -9.98
CA ASN A 164 -5.31 6.51 -11.16
C ASN A 164 -6.73 7.12 -11.10
N GLY A 165 -7.18 7.66 -12.23
CA GLY A 165 -8.47 8.32 -12.39
C GLY A 165 -8.62 9.67 -11.66
N LEU A 166 -7.58 10.16 -10.98
CA LEU A 166 -7.61 11.48 -10.35
C LEU A 166 -7.33 12.58 -11.38
N ASP A 167 -7.95 13.74 -11.17
CA ASP A 167 -7.61 14.97 -11.88
C ASP A 167 -6.23 15.50 -11.43
N PRO A 168 -5.62 16.47 -12.15
CA PRO A 168 -4.29 16.98 -11.80
C PRO A 168 -4.17 17.50 -10.36
N SER A 169 -5.25 18.10 -9.83
CA SER A 169 -5.32 18.58 -8.44
C SER A 169 -5.27 17.40 -7.45
N GLY A 170 -6.08 16.37 -7.67
CA GLY A 170 -6.09 15.16 -6.84
C GLY A 170 -4.78 14.39 -6.88
N ILE A 171 -4.10 14.34 -8.03
CA ILE A 171 -2.74 13.75 -8.15
C ILE A 171 -1.76 14.53 -7.27
N HIS A 172 -1.80 15.86 -7.31
CA HIS A 172 -0.93 16.70 -6.48
C HIS A 172 -1.22 16.50 -4.99
N GLU A 173 -2.48 16.49 -4.59
CA GLU A 173 -2.92 16.25 -3.21
C GLU A 173 -2.44 14.89 -2.70
N MET A 174 -2.62 13.83 -3.50
CA MET A 174 -2.16 12.47 -3.18
C MET A 174 -0.65 12.41 -2.95
N ARG A 175 0.13 13.05 -3.83
CA ARG A 175 1.59 13.15 -3.66
C ARG A 175 1.97 13.86 -2.37
N MET A 176 1.23 14.89 -1.95
CA MET A 176 1.46 15.57 -0.69
C MET A 176 1.21 14.67 0.51
N TYR A 177 0.16 13.84 0.50
CA TYR A 177 -0.05 12.86 1.56
C TYR A 177 1.08 11.83 1.63
N ILE A 178 1.49 11.24 0.49
CA ILE A 178 2.60 10.28 0.46
C ILE A 178 3.89 10.91 1.00
N LYS A 179 4.20 12.17 0.63
CA LYS A 179 5.35 12.89 1.19
C LYS A 179 5.25 13.09 2.70
N LYS A 180 4.08 13.51 3.21
CA LYS A 180 3.84 13.68 4.66
C LYS A 180 4.02 12.37 5.42
N LEU A 181 3.52 11.26 4.86
CA LEU A 181 3.69 9.92 5.44
C LEU A 181 5.18 9.56 5.55
N HIS A 182 5.96 9.80 4.50
CA HIS A 182 7.40 9.52 4.49
C HIS A 182 8.22 10.37 5.49
N MET A 183 7.80 11.59 5.82
CA MET A 183 8.52 12.45 6.77
C MET A 183 8.65 11.82 8.18
N ASN A 184 7.84 10.81 8.51
CA ASN A 184 7.97 10.06 9.76
C ASN A 184 9.15 9.08 9.80
N LYS A 185 9.93 8.91 8.72
CA LYS A 185 11.19 8.12 8.60
C LYS A 185 11.18 6.65 9.04
N GLU A 186 10.12 6.16 9.67
CA GLU A 186 10.07 4.81 10.24
C GLU A 186 9.37 3.79 9.35
N LYS A 187 8.90 4.16 8.16
CA LYS A 187 8.11 3.28 7.31
C LYS A 187 8.60 3.29 5.87
N LEU A 188 8.44 2.17 5.18
CA LEU A 188 8.66 2.06 3.74
C LEU A 188 7.37 2.34 2.98
N TYR A 189 7.48 3.11 1.90
CA TYR A 189 6.39 3.37 0.94
C TYR A 189 6.76 2.86 -0.44
N LEU A 190 6.10 1.81 -0.90
CA LEU A 190 6.23 1.30 -2.26
C LEU A 190 4.97 1.65 -3.05
N TYR A 191 5.10 2.30 -4.20
CA TYR A 191 3.95 2.57 -5.05
C TYR A 191 4.28 2.46 -6.53
N GLN A 192 3.26 2.29 -7.37
CA GLN A 192 3.44 2.34 -8.82
C GLN A 192 3.41 3.78 -9.33
N VAL A 193 4.29 4.10 -10.27
CA VAL A 193 4.28 5.39 -10.98
C VAL A 193 4.01 5.13 -12.45
N THR A 194 2.87 5.61 -12.92
CA THR A 194 2.53 5.65 -14.34
C THR A 194 2.76 7.10 -14.80
N TYR A 195 3.88 7.32 -15.48
CA TYR A 195 4.44 8.62 -15.94
C TYR A 195 5.12 9.52 -14.89
N PHE A 196 6.44 9.69 -15.09
CA PHE A 196 7.29 10.65 -14.40
C PHE A 196 7.12 12.05 -15.02
N GLN A 197 6.64 13.02 -14.23
CA GLN A 197 7.28 14.34 -14.24
C GLN A 197 8.16 14.39 -13.00
N LYS A 198 9.46 14.67 -13.21
CA LYS A 198 10.48 14.79 -12.17
C LYS A 198 9.96 15.64 -11.01
N LEU A 199 9.98 15.07 -9.81
CA LEU A 199 10.02 15.88 -8.60
C LEU A 199 11.45 16.41 -8.52
N ASN A 200 11.66 17.65 -8.96
CA ASN A 200 12.80 18.45 -8.54
C ASN A 200 12.56 18.96 -7.12
#